data_AF-A0A212J3U1-F1
#
_entry.id   AF-A0A212J3U1-F1
#
_cell.length_a   1.000
_cell.length_b   1.000
_cell.length_c   1.000
_cell.angle_alpha   90.00
_cell.angle_beta   90.00
_cell.angle_gamma   90.00
#
_symmetry.space_group_name_H-M   'P 1'
#
loop_
_entity.id
_entity.type
_entity.pdbx_description
1 polymer ?
#
loop_
_entity_poly.entity_id
_entity_poly.type
_entity_poly.pdbx_seq_one_letter_code
_entity_poly.pdbx_strand_id
1 'polypeptide(L)'
;MTSVPRLHLRLRSCLQAILDLEPELKNIQAAEPLLTELTVLKEIYNKLETLFIQEEDVKRIEAATASFFEELKGSIKQDGVTRSEQRFLQ
;
A
#
# COMPACT_ATOMS: atom_id res chain seq x y z
N MET A 1 -26.75 -14.82 -7.49
CA MET A 1 -26.89 -13.46 -6.91
C MET A 1 -25.67 -13.23 -6.02
N THR A 2 -24.62 -12.60 -6.53
CA THR A 2 -23.30 -12.56 -5.86
C THR A 2 -23.13 -11.29 -5.03
N SER A 3 -23.27 -11.44 -3.71
CA SER A 3 -22.40 -10.93 -2.64
C SER A 3 -21.76 -9.53 -2.77
N VAL A 4 -22.55 -8.47 -3.01
CA VAL A 4 -22.10 -7.06 -2.86
C VAL A 4 -21.27 -6.81 -1.57
N PRO A 5 -21.64 -7.29 -0.36
CA PRO A 5 -20.82 -7.08 0.85
C PRO A 5 -19.42 -7.71 0.78
N ARG A 6 -19.21 -8.74 -0.06
CA ARG A 6 -17.92 -9.44 -0.17
C ARG A 6 -16.89 -8.63 -0.96
N LEU A 7 -17.33 -7.83 -1.94
CA LEU A 7 -16.43 -7.03 -2.77
C LEU A 7 -15.88 -5.83 -2.00
N HIS A 8 -16.76 -5.11 -1.30
CA HIS A 8 -16.35 -4.02 -0.41
C HIS A 8 -15.43 -4.52 0.69
N LEU A 9 -15.70 -5.68 1.28
CA LEU A 9 -14.83 -6.26 2.31
C LEU A 9 -13.43 -6.55 1.78
N ARG A 10 -13.31 -7.18 0.60
CA ARG A 10 -12.00 -7.47 -0.02
C ARG A 10 -11.24 -6.20 -0.33
N LEU A 11 -11.91 -5.22 -0.95
CA LEU A 11 -11.29 -3.95 -1.29
C LEU A 11 -10.86 -3.20 -0.02
N ARG A 12 -11.69 -3.22 1.03
CA ARG A 12 -11.35 -2.70 2.35
C ARG A 12 -10.13 -3.39 2.94
N SER A 13 -10.02 -4.71 2.84
CA SER A 13 -8.84 -5.45 3.30
C SER A 13 -7.57 -5.05 2.55
N CYS A 14 -7.62 -4.89 1.22
CA CYS A 14 -6.47 -4.45 0.43
C CYS A 14 -6.01 -3.04 0.82
N LEU A 15 -6.95 -2.09 0.88
CA LEU A 15 -6.63 -0.71 1.24
C LEU A 15 -6.16 -0.61 2.69
N GLN A 16 -6.77 -1.35 3.63
CA GLN A 16 -6.31 -1.39 5.02
C GLN A 16 -4.87 -1.89 5.11
N ALA A 17 -4.54 -2.98 4.43
CA ALA A 17 -3.19 -3.53 4.46
C ALA A 17 -2.14 -2.50 3.98
N ILE A 18 -2.45 -1.70 2.95
CA ILE A 18 -1.58 -0.63 2.48
C ILE A 18 -1.45 0.47 3.55
N LEU A 19 -2.57 0.88 4.15
CA LEU A 19 -2.60 1.95 5.17
C LEU A 19 -1.90 1.54 6.47
N ASP A 20 -1.86 0.25 6.80
CA ASP A 20 -1.17 -0.28 7.98
C ASP A 20 0.36 -0.03 7.94
N LEU A 21 0.92 0.25 6.75
CA LEU A 21 2.34 0.61 6.59
C LEU A 21 2.67 2.06 6.96
N GLU A 22 1.68 2.96 6.97
CA GLU A 22 1.89 4.38 7.24
C GLU A 22 2.73 4.67 8.51
N PRO A 23 2.49 4.04 9.69
CA PRO A 23 3.32 4.27 10.87
C PRO A 23 4.79 3.89 10.66
N GLU A 24 5.08 2.85 9.88
CA GLU A 24 6.46 2.43 9.57
C GLU A 24 7.13 3.44 8.63
N LEU A 25 6.39 3.92 7.62
CA LEU A 25 6.86 4.86 6.62
C LEU A 25 7.11 6.27 7.17
N LYS A 26 6.38 6.70 8.20
CA LYS A 26 6.56 8.01 8.86
C LYS A 26 7.97 8.26 9.41
N ASN A 27 8.71 7.19 9.71
CA ASN A 27 10.08 7.29 10.21
C ASN A 27 11.14 7.32 9.10
N ILE A 28 10.71 7.22 7.83
CA ILE A 28 11.58 7.15 6.65
C ILE A 28 11.41 8.45 5.86
N GLN A 29 12.41 9.33 5.88
CA GLN A 29 12.34 10.64 5.22
C GLN A 29 12.10 10.54 3.71
N ALA A 30 12.62 9.49 3.06
CA ALA A 30 12.40 9.23 1.64
C ALA A 30 10.95 8.80 1.29
N ALA A 31 10.12 8.48 2.29
CA ALA A 31 8.76 8.00 2.10
C ALA A 31 7.70 9.13 2.08
N GLU A 32 8.08 10.40 2.23
CA GLU A 32 7.17 11.57 2.16
C GLU A 32 6.21 11.57 0.95
N PRO A 33 6.67 11.31 -0.29
CA PRO A 33 5.77 11.22 -1.44
C PRO A 33 4.72 10.11 -1.26
N LEU A 34 5.13 8.96 -0.72
CA LEU A 34 4.24 7.84 -0.47
C LEU A 34 3.22 8.14 0.64
N LEU A 35 3.61 8.84 1.70
CA LEU A 35 2.68 9.29 2.76
C LEU A 35 1.59 10.22 2.22
N THR A 36 1.91 11.04 1.21
CA THR A 36 0.92 11.88 0.53
C THR A 36 -0.11 11.02 -0.22
N GLU A 37 0.35 10.02 -0.97
CA GLU A 37 -0.54 9.07 -1.66
C GLU A 37 -1.41 8.25 -0.68
N LEU A 38 -0.86 7.87 0.49
CA LEU A 38 -1.63 7.18 1.54
C LEU A 38 -2.76 8.06 2.09
N THR A 39 -2.60 9.39 2.11
CA THR A 39 -3.67 10.30 2.52
C THR A 39 -4.84 10.26 1.55
N VAL A 40 -4.58 10.24 0.24
CA VAL A 40 -5.62 10.09 -0.80
C VAL A 40 -6.32 8.72 -0.65
N LEU A 41 -5.55 7.65 -0.43
CA LEU A 41 -6.08 6.31 -0.19
C LEU A 41 -7.01 6.24 1.03
N LYS A 42 -6.74 6.97 2.12
CA LYS A 42 -7.66 7.06 3.28
C LYS A 42 -9.00 7.70 2.92
N GLU A 43 -8.98 8.75 2.10
CA GLU A 43 -10.23 9.39 1.68
C GLU A 43 -11.09 8.43 0.85
N ILE A 44 -10.47 7.64 -0.02
CA ILE A 44 -11.13 6.58 -0.79
C ILE A 44 -11.65 5.49 0.15
N TYR A 45 -10.84 5.05 1.11
CA TYR A 45 -11.20 4.03 2.09
C TYR A 45 -12.46 4.40 2.87
N ASN A 46 -12.58 5.66 3.30
CA ASN A 46 -13.74 6.14 4.05
C ASN A 46 -15.03 6.22 3.21
N LYS A 47 -14.91 6.23 1.88
CA LYS A 47 -16.03 6.31 0.94
C LYS A 47 -16.33 4.96 0.28
N LEU A 48 -15.58 3.90 0.62
CA LEU A 48 -15.65 2.59 -0.04
C LEU A 48 -17.07 2.04 -0.16
N GLU A 49 -17.88 2.16 0.90
CA GLU A 49 -19.25 1.62 0.96
C GLU A 49 -20.22 2.33 0.00
N THR A 50 -19.85 3.50 -0.50
CA THR A 50 -20.66 4.28 -1.46
C THR A 50 -20.28 4.01 -2.92
N LEU A 51 -19.18 3.30 -3.17
CA LEU A 51 -18.68 3.05 -4.51
C LEU A 51 -19.41 1.88 -5.17
N PHE A 52 -19.73 2.01 -6.44
CA PHE A 52 -20.14 0.86 -7.24
C PHE A 52 -18.90 0.04 -7.59
N ILE A 53 -18.83 -1.20 -7.08
CA ILE A 53 -17.66 -2.07 -7.22
C ILE A 53 -18.00 -3.28 -8.08
N GLN A 54 -17.13 -3.56 -9.06
CA GLN A 54 -17.18 -4.79 -9.85
C GLN A 54 -16.02 -5.73 -9.46
N GLU A 55 -16.24 -7.03 -9.62
CA GLU A 55 -15.24 -8.07 -9.29
C GLU A 55 -13.92 -7.88 -10.03
N GLU A 56 -13.96 -7.39 -11.28
CA GLU A 56 -12.77 -7.13 -12.10
C GLU A 56 -11.91 -6.00 -11.56
N ASP A 57 -12.53 -4.97 -10.97
CA ASP A 57 -11.81 -3.88 -10.30
C ASP A 57 -11.18 -4.38 -9.01
N VAL A 58 -11.91 -5.18 -8.22
CA VAL A 58 -11.36 -5.79 -6.99
C VAL A 58 -10.13 -6.62 -7.30
N LYS A 59 -10.17 -7.48 -8.33
CA LYS A 59 -9.01 -8.29 -8.75
C LYS A 59 -7.83 -7.44 -9.19
N ARG A 60 -8.08 -6.33 -9.88
CA ARG A 60 -7.03 -5.38 -10.29
C ARG A 60 -6.38 -4.72 -9.08
N ILE A 61 -7.18 -4.29 -8.11
CA ILE A 61 -6.65 -3.69 -6.87
C ILE A 61 -5.91 -4.72 -6.01
N GLU A 62 -6.42 -5.95 -5.90
CA GLU A 62 -5.71 -7.05 -5.21
C GLU A 62 -4.33 -7.31 -5.83
N ALA A 63 -4.25 -7.39 -7.16
CA ALA A 63 -2.99 -7.59 -7.86
C ALA A 63 -2.04 -6.40 -7.68
N ALA A 64 -2.54 -5.16 -7.83
CA ALA A 64 -1.74 -3.95 -7.61
C ALA A 64 -1.23 -3.85 -6.17
N THR A 65 -2.06 -4.23 -5.19
CA THR A 65 -1.69 -4.28 -3.78
C THR A 65 -0.56 -5.27 -3.55
N ALA A 66 -0.63 -6.46 -4.14
CA ALA A 66 0.43 -7.46 -4.05
C ALA A 66 1.75 -6.96 -4.67
N SER A 67 1.70 -6.39 -5.88
CA SER A 67 2.87 -5.82 -6.54
C SER A 67 3.51 -4.70 -5.71
N PHE A 68 2.69 -3.81 -5.14
CA PHE A 68 3.14 -2.73 -4.29
C PHE A 68 3.98 -3.24 -3.10
N PHE A 69 3.52 -4.29 -2.39
CA PHE A 69 4.28 -4.85 -1.28
C PHE A 69 5.60 -5.50 -1.72
N GLU A 70 5.64 -6.15 -2.87
CA GLU A 70 6.87 -6.74 -3.40
C GLU A 70 7.89 -5.66 -3.79
N GLU A 71 7.44 -4.58 -4.43
CA GLU A 71 8.28 -3.42 -4.76
C GLU A 71 8.78 -2.70 -3.50
N LEU A 72 7.94 -2.57 -2.48
CA LEU A 72 8.31 -1.95 -1.22
C LEU A 72 9.38 -2.77 -0.47
N LYS A 73 9.22 -4.10 -0.41
CA LYS A 73 10.24 -5.01 0.12
C LYS A 73 11.55 -4.89 -0.65
N GLY A 74 11.48 -4.77 -1.98
CA GLY A 74 12.64 -4.56 -2.84
C GLY A 74 13.38 -3.27 -2.51
N SER A 75 12.63 -2.18 -2.37
CA SER A 75 13.15 -0.84 -2.08
C SER A 75 13.82 -0.76 -0.69
N ILE A 76 13.19 -1.34 0.34
CA ILE A 76 13.75 -1.39 1.70
C ILE A 76 15.03 -2.23 1.75
N LYS A 77 15.10 -3.35 1.01
CA LYS A 77 16.32 -4.17 0.93
C LYS A 77 17.49 -3.44 0.27
N GLN A 78 17.23 -2.61 -0.74
CA GLN A 78 18.29 -1.86 -1.44
C GLN A 78 18.87 -0.74 -0.56
N ASP A 79 18.05 -0.07 0.25
CA ASP A 79 18.49 0.99 1.17
C ASP A 79 19.40 0.47 2.29
N GLY A 80 19.21 -0.79 2.73
CA GLY A 80 20.07 -1.45 3.71
C GLY A 80 21.47 -1.83 3.18
N VAL A 81 21.62 -2.04 1.87
CA VAL A 81 22.90 -2.43 1.25
C VAL A 81 23.81 -1.21 1.07
N THR A 82 23.27 -0.07 0.64
CA THR A 82 24.04 1.16 0.39
C THR A 82 24.63 1.79 1.66
N ARG A 83 23.98 1.63 2.83
CA ARG A 83 24.51 2.12 4.11
C ARG A 83 25.69 1.30 4.63
N SER A 84 25.80 0.04 4.20
CA SER A 84 26.83 -0.89 4.68
C SER A 84 28.19 -0.62 4.02
N GLU A 85 28.22 -0.28 2.73
CA GLU A 85 29.49 -0.09 2.00
C GLU A 85 30.17 1.26 2.30
N GLN A 86 29.42 2.32 2.64
CA GLN A 86 30.02 3.61 2.99
C GLN A 86 30.67 3.65 4.39
N ARG A 87 30.37 2.67 5.27
CA ARG A 87 30.90 2.64 6.64
C ARG A 87 32.26 1.95 6.76
N PHE A 88 32.72 1.25 5.72
CA PHE A 88 34.03 0.59 5.66
C PHE A 88 35.10 1.41 4.90
N LEU A 89 34.76 2.64 4.49
CA LEU A 89 35.65 3.56 3.76
C LEU A 89 36.01 4.82 4.55
N GLN A 90 35.83 4.82 5.88
CA GLN A 90 36.34 5.86 6.79
C GLN A 90 37.43 5.31 7.72
#